data_AF-A0A0C9XFK9-F1
#
_entry.id   AF-A0A0C9XFK9-F1
#
_cell.length_a   1.000
_cell.length_b   1.000
_cell.length_c   1.000
_cell.angle_alpha   90.00
_cell.angle_beta   90.00
_cell.angle_gamma   90.00
#
_symmetry.space_group_name_H-M   'P 1'
#
loop_
_entity.id
_entity.type
_entity.pdbx_description
1 polymer ?
#
loop_
_entity_poly.entity_id
_entity_poly.type
_entity_poly.pdbx_seq_one_letter_code
_entity_poly.pdbx_strand_id
1 'polypeptide(L)'
;MPSIYPGGTTFMDWFFDNQYVTLRWQNLYYPFTSAGDWQLASWLLRSRLSMAAIDDFLSLQLVKQLPISFRSAKELRLHTEMLPSSPRWKSHTLLPQVPTKRKPIIYYRDPLECLQSLLSHPLFTSHISFIP
;
A
#
# COMPACT_ATOMS: atom_id res chain seq x y z
N MET A 1 -12.11 -16.82 -5.94
CA MET A 1 -11.91 -18.27 -5.75
C MET A 1 -10.43 -18.51 -5.44
N PRO A 2 -10.07 -19.43 -4.52
CA PRO A 2 -8.69 -19.84 -4.34
C PRO A 2 -8.17 -20.50 -5.64
N SER A 3 -6.88 -20.38 -5.89
CA SER A 3 -6.16 -20.86 -7.09
C SER A 3 -6.54 -22.29 -7.51
N ILE A 4 -6.81 -22.48 -8.81
CA ILE A 4 -7.20 -23.74 -9.46
C ILE A 4 -5.96 -24.66 -9.71
N TYR A 5 -4.75 -24.24 -9.32
CA TYR A 5 -3.54 -25.04 -9.55
C TYR A 5 -3.20 -25.93 -8.36
N PRO A 6 -3.20 -27.27 -8.52
CA PRO A 6 -2.81 -28.17 -7.45
C PRO A 6 -1.29 -28.12 -7.27
N GLY A 7 -0.83 -27.40 -6.25
CA GLY A 7 0.53 -27.57 -5.69
C GLY A 7 1.47 -26.35 -5.70
N GLY A 8 1.04 -25.16 -6.12
CA GLY A 8 1.89 -23.95 -6.09
C GLY A 8 1.23 -22.79 -5.36
N THR A 9 1.92 -22.20 -4.38
CA THR A 9 1.56 -20.88 -3.84
C THR A 9 1.85 -19.81 -4.88
N THR A 10 0.83 -19.04 -5.25
CA THR A 10 0.91 -17.92 -6.17
C THR A 10 1.30 -16.64 -5.42
N PHE A 11 1.77 -15.61 -6.14
CA PHE A 11 2.01 -14.30 -5.53
C PHE A 11 0.73 -13.68 -4.94
N MET A 12 -0.44 -14.02 -5.47
CA MET A 12 -1.72 -13.63 -4.86
C MET A 12 -1.93 -14.26 -3.49
N ASP A 13 -1.49 -15.51 -3.30
CA ASP A 13 -1.58 -16.18 -2.00
C ASP A 13 -0.74 -15.45 -0.95
N TRP A 14 0.36 -14.78 -1.32
CA TRP A 14 1.16 -13.95 -0.41
C TRP A 14 0.46 -12.65 0.01
N PHE A 15 -0.35 -12.04 -0.88
CA PHE A 15 -1.20 -10.91 -0.48
C PHE A 15 -2.20 -11.32 0.60
N PHE A 16 -2.65 -12.57 0.49
CA PHE A 16 -3.50 -13.23 1.44
C PHE A 16 -2.72 -14.11 2.44
N ASP A 17 -1.47 -13.79 2.74
CA ASP A 17 -0.67 -14.48 3.77
C ASP A 17 -0.42 -13.54 4.96
N ASN A 18 -1.51 -13.02 5.54
CA ASN A 18 -1.44 -12.25 6.78
C ASN A 18 -2.65 -12.48 7.69
N GLN A 19 -2.61 -11.97 8.90
CA GLN A 19 -3.70 -12.14 9.87
C GLN A 19 -5.04 -11.47 9.46
N TYR A 20 -5.04 -10.65 8.39
CA TYR A 20 -6.21 -9.87 7.95
C TYR A 20 -6.87 -10.42 6.68
N VAL A 21 -6.49 -11.63 6.28
CA VAL A 21 -6.92 -12.28 5.03
C VAL A 21 -8.42 -12.38 4.91
N THR A 22 -9.06 -12.97 5.92
CA THR A 22 -10.51 -13.18 5.96
C THR A 22 -11.28 -11.86 5.85
N LEU A 23 -10.75 -10.78 6.44
CA LEU A 23 -11.32 -9.44 6.37
C LEU A 23 -11.14 -8.82 4.97
N ARG A 24 -9.98 -9.01 4.35
CA ARG A 24 -9.70 -8.53 2.98
C ARG A 24 -10.50 -9.25 1.90
N TRP A 25 -10.84 -10.51 2.14
CA TRP A 25 -11.75 -11.25 1.25
C TRP A 25 -13.17 -10.67 1.25
N GLN A 26 -13.64 -10.19 2.39
CA GLN A 26 -14.97 -9.55 2.50
C GLN A 26 -14.93 -8.09 2.06
N ASN A 27 -13.82 -7.40 2.32
CA ASN A 27 -13.62 -6.01 1.97
C ASN A 27 -12.18 -5.78 1.50
N LEU A 28 -12.03 -5.62 0.18
CA LEU A 28 -10.75 -5.38 -0.49
C LEU A 28 -9.95 -4.20 0.10
N TYR A 29 -10.66 -3.22 0.66
CA TYR A 29 -10.08 -1.99 1.18
C TYR A 29 -9.71 -2.06 2.66
N TYR A 30 -9.89 -3.21 3.32
CA TYR A 30 -9.51 -3.37 4.72
C TYR A 30 -8.04 -2.94 4.96
N PRO A 31 -7.76 -2.06 5.94
CA PRO A 31 -8.58 -1.74 7.11
C PRO A 31 -9.62 -0.62 6.96
N PHE A 32 -9.73 -0.02 5.78
CA PHE A 32 -10.74 0.99 5.48
C PHE A 32 -12.10 0.32 5.29
N THR A 33 -13.19 1.01 5.63
CA THR A 33 -14.55 0.45 5.55
C THR A 33 -15.06 0.28 4.13
N SER A 34 -14.51 1.05 3.18
CA SER A 34 -14.97 1.09 1.79
C SER A 34 -13.91 1.69 0.85
N ALA A 35 -14.18 1.63 -0.45
CA ALA A 35 -13.38 2.30 -1.48
C ALA A 35 -13.30 3.81 -1.26
N GLY A 36 -14.42 4.45 -0.89
CA GLY A 36 -14.49 5.89 -0.64
C GLY A 36 -13.71 6.30 0.61
N ASP A 37 -13.78 5.48 1.66
CA ASP A 37 -12.97 5.66 2.88
C ASP A 37 -11.46 5.58 2.56
N TRP A 38 -11.05 4.55 1.81
CA TRP A 38 -9.66 4.42 1.34
C TRP A 38 -9.23 5.59 0.44
N GLN A 39 -10.10 6.08 -0.43
CA GLN A 39 -9.80 7.21 -1.31
C GLN A 39 -9.52 8.48 -0.51
N LEU A 40 -10.36 8.78 0.48
CA LEU A 40 -10.16 9.94 1.37
C LEU A 40 -8.87 9.80 2.16
N ALA A 41 -8.63 8.64 2.78
CA ALA A 41 -7.39 8.31 3.49
C ALA A 41 -6.15 8.53 2.61
N SER A 42 -6.16 7.97 1.40
CA SER A 42 -5.07 8.07 0.44
C SER A 42 -4.81 9.50 -0.02
N TRP A 43 -5.86 10.31 -0.18
CA TRP A 43 -5.72 11.73 -0.48
C TRP A 43 -5.09 12.49 0.70
N LEU A 44 -5.59 12.28 1.92
CA LEU A 44 -5.07 12.94 3.13
C LEU A 44 -3.59 12.60 3.39
N LEU A 45 -3.16 11.36 3.15
CA LEU A 45 -1.76 10.96 3.31
C LEU A 45 -0.82 11.63 2.29
N ARG A 46 -1.35 12.04 1.13
CA ARG A 46 -0.57 12.64 0.02
C ARG A 46 -0.71 14.15 -0.09
N SER A 47 -1.63 14.76 0.65
CA SER A 47 -1.94 16.20 0.60
C SER A 47 -0.87 17.09 1.24
N ARG A 48 0.14 16.49 1.89
CA ARG A 48 1.19 17.19 2.67
C ARG A 48 0.67 18.01 3.85
N LEU A 49 -0.58 17.79 4.26
CA LEU A 49 -1.14 18.40 5.46
C LEU A 49 -0.39 17.89 6.70
N SER A 50 -0.26 18.76 7.71
CA SER A 50 0.23 18.35 9.02
C SER A 50 -0.77 17.43 9.71
N MET A 51 -0.34 16.65 10.71
CA MET A 51 -1.27 15.83 11.50
C MET A 51 -2.36 16.68 12.16
N ALA A 52 -2.00 17.85 12.68
CA ALA A 52 -2.95 18.79 13.27
C ALA A 52 -3.99 19.27 12.25
N ALA A 53 -3.58 19.65 11.04
CA ALA A 53 -4.52 20.08 9.99
C ALA A 53 -5.46 18.94 9.54
N ILE A 54 -4.98 17.68 9.56
CA ILE A 54 -5.82 16.51 9.30
C ILE A 54 -6.82 16.32 10.45
N ASP A 55 -6.39 16.43 11.71
CA ASP A 55 -7.28 16.34 12.87
C ASP A 55 -8.34 17.45 12.86
N ASP A 56 -7.95 18.68 12.51
CA ASP A 56 -8.86 19.82 12.35
C ASP A 56 -9.90 19.54 11.25
N PHE A 57 -9.48 19.02 10.09
CA PHE A 57 -10.38 18.59 9.02
C PHE A 57 -11.35 17.49 9.48
N LEU A 58 -10.86 16.48 10.19
CA LEU A 58 -11.67 15.38 10.72
C LEU A 58 -12.62 15.83 11.83
N SER A 59 -12.33 16.97 12.47
CA SER A 59 -13.17 17.56 13.51
C SER A 59 -14.45 18.23 12.97
N LEU A 60 -14.49 18.56 11.67
CA LEU A 60 -15.62 19.21 11.01
C LEU A 60 -16.89 18.37 11.14
N GLN A 61 -18.02 19.02 11.45
CA GLN A 61 -19.28 18.33 11.74
C GLN A 61 -19.76 17.44 10.59
N LEU A 62 -19.62 17.92 9.34
CA LEU A 62 -19.95 17.13 8.15
C LEU A 62 -19.04 15.90 8.00
N VAL A 63 -17.74 16.06 8.26
CA VAL A 63 -16.76 14.98 8.12
C VAL A 63 -16.96 13.90 9.19
N LYS A 64 -17.34 14.30 10.42
CA LYS A 64 -17.71 13.36 11.50
C LYS A 64 -18.89 12.46 11.16
N GLN A 65 -19.80 12.90 10.29
CA GLN A 65 -20.95 12.10 9.85
C GLN A 65 -20.57 11.05 8.79
N LEU A 66 -19.40 11.15 8.17
CA LEU A 66 -18.96 10.20 7.16
C LEU A 66 -18.64 8.84 7.81
N PRO A 67 -19.03 7.71 7.17
CA PRO A 67 -18.76 6.35 7.65
C PRO A 67 -17.32 5.90 7.34
N ILE A 68 -16.33 6.73 7.70
CA ILE A 68 -14.89 6.48 7.50
C ILE A 68 -14.29 5.73 8.70
N SER A 69 -13.24 4.95 8.46
CA SER A 69 -12.62 4.05 9.46
C SER A 69 -11.76 4.76 10.50
N PHE A 70 -11.46 6.05 10.35
CA PHE A 70 -10.55 6.80 11.21
C PHE A 70 -11.14 8.15 11.62
N ARG A 71 -10.79 8.60 12.82
CA ARG A 71 -11.23 9.87 13.44
C ARG A 71 -10.06 10.78 13.83
N SER A 72 -8.83 10.34 13.62
CA SER A 72 -7.63 11.14 13.79
C SER A 72 -6.55 10.81 12.76
N ALA A 73 -5.61 11.73 12.57
CA ALA A 73 -4.40 11.51 11.78
C ALA A 73 -3.56 10.35 12.34
N LYS A 74 -3.61 10.14 13.66
CA LYS A 74 -2.93 9.01 14.32
C LYS A 74 -3.56 7.67 13.92
N GLU A 75 -4.88 7.56 13.99
CA GLU A 75 -5.61 6.35 13.55
C GLU A 75 -5.40 6.08 12.06
N LEU A 76 -5.45 7.12 11.22
CA LEU A 76 -5.16 7.02 9.79
C LEU A 76 -3.75 6.41 9.54
N ARG A 77 -2.74 6.85 10.29
CA ARG A 77 -1.38 6.28 10.21
C ARG A 77 -1.34 4.83 10.67
N LEU A 78 -1.98 4.50 11.78
CA LEU A 78 -2.06 3.12 12.28
C LEU A 78 -2.69 2.19 11.24
N HIS A 79 -3.77 2.63 10.59
CA HIS A 79 -4.42 1.89 9.51
C HIS A 79 -3.49 1.69 8.31
N THR A 80 -2.68 2.70 8.01
CA THR A 80 -1.68 2.61 6.93
C THR A 80 -0.58 1.60 7.27
N GLU A 81 -0.17 1.49 8.54
CA GLU A 81 0.83 0.52 9.00
C GLU A 81 0.34 -0.93 8.94
N MET A 82 -0.99 -1.16 8.96
CA MET A 82 -1.58 -2.50 8.78
C MET A 82 -1.65 -2.95 7.32
N LEU A 83 -1.38 -2.05 6.37
CA LEU A 83 -1.30 -2.41 4.94
C LEU A 83 -0.06 -3.31 4.70
N PRO A 84 -0.12 -4.20 3.70
CA PRO A 84 1.03 -5.04 3.39
C PRO A 84 2.23 -4.16 3.02
N SER A 85 3.41 -4.54 3.50
CA SER A 85 4.63 -3.76 3.27
C SER A 85 4.94 -3.69 1.78
N SER A 86 5.19 -2.48 1.26
CA SER A 86 5.66 -2.32 -0.11
C SER A 86 7.16 -2.61 -0.21
N PRO A 87 7.68 -2.99 -1.40
CA PRO A 87 9.11 -3.19 -1.63
C PRO A 87 9.93 -2.00 -1.13
N ARG A 88 10.98 -2.29 -0.36
CA ARG A 88 11.74 -1.25 0.34
C ARG A 88 12.60 -0.45 -0.63
N TRP A 89 12.71 0.86 -0.39
CA TRP A 89 13.71 1.67 -1.07
C TRP A 89 15.11 1.23 -0.64
N LYS A 90 15.96 0.99 -1.63
CA LYS A 90 17.40 0.72 -1.51
C LYS A 90 18.14 1.93 -2.07
N SER A 91 19.34 2.20 -1.55
CA SER A 91 20.23 3.21 -2.08
C SER A 91 21.58 2.61 -2.43
N HIS A 92 22.20 3.10 -3.49
CA HIS A 92 23.52 2.70 -3.92
C HIS A 92 24.33 3.93 -4.30
N THR A 93 25.51 4.07 -3.70
CA THR A 93 26.43 5.16 -4.03
C THR A 93 27.29 4.73 -5.21
N LEU A 94 27.17 5.43 -6.33
CA LEU A 94 27.99 5.18 -7.51
C LEU A 94 29.44 5.60 -7.26
N LEU A 95 30.36 4.78 -7.78
CA LEU A 95 31.79 5.06 -7.82
C LEU A 95 32.21 5.36 -9.26
N PRO A 96 32.03 6.60 -9.74
CA PRO A 96 32.46 6.97 -11.08
C PRO A 96 33.99 6.91 -11.20
N GLN A 97 34.49 6.52 -12.38
CA GLN A 97 35.93 6.48 -12.67
C GLN A 97 36.57 7.87 -12.68
N VAL A 98 35.77 8.92 -12.91
CA VAL A 98 36.21 10.31 -12.91
C VAL A 98 35.91 10.95 -11.54
N PRO A 99 36.83 11.74 -10.97
CA PRO A 99 36.59 12.44 -9.71
C PRO A 99 35.37 13.38 -9.78
N THR A 100 34.37 13.11 -8.95
CA THR A 100 33.18 13.97 -8.80
C THR A 100 33.18 14.67 -7.45
N LYS A 101 32.79 15.96 -7.40
CA LYS A 101 32.68 16.74 -6.15
C LYS A 101 31.73 16.11 -5.12
N ARG A 102 30.71 15.39 -5.56
CA ARG A 102 29.78 14.62 -4.73
C ARG A 102 29.55 13.26 -5.38
N LYS A 103 29.58 12.19 -4.58
CA LYS A 103 29.29 10.85 -5.08
C LYS A 103 27.80 10.76 -5.42
N PRO A 104 27.42 10.33 -6.64
CA PRO A 104 26.01 10.16 -6.98
C PRO A 104 25.39 9.03 -6.15
N ILE A 105 24.16 9.23 -5.67
CA ILE A 105 23.40 8.18 -4.99
C ILE A 105 22.18 7.85 -5.86
N ILE A 106 22.06 6.57 -6.23
CA ILE A 106 20.87 6.04 -6.89
C ILE A 106 19.95 5.49 -5.83
N TYR A 107 18.67 5.82 -5.92
CA TYR A 107 17.60 5.21 -5.14
C TYR A 107 16.79 4.30 -6.06
N TYR A 108 16.61 3.05 -5.65
CA TYR A 108 15.89 2.05 -6.45
C TYR A 108 15.10 1.13 -5.52
N ARG A 109 14.18 0.35 -6.09
CA ARG A 109 13.55 -0.80 -5.42
C ARG A 109 13.97 -2.05 -6.16
N ASP A 110 13.94 -3.18 -5.46
CA ASP A 110 14.20 -4.46 -6.09
C ASP A 110 13.14 -4.74 -7.16
N PRO A 111 13.53 -4.93 -8.44
CA PRO A 111 12.57 -5.11 -9.52
C PRO A 111 11.75 -6.39 -9.34
N LEU A 112 12.34 -7.45 -8.76
CA LEU A 112 11.63 -8.69 -8.51
C LEU A 112 10.59 -8.50 -7.40
N GLU A 113 10.96 -7.87 -6.28
CA GLU A 113 9.99 -7.54 -5.21
C GLU A 113 8.86 -6.63 -5.74
N CYS A 114 9.18 -5.68 -6.64
CA CYS A 114 8.18 -4.82 -7.28
C CYS A 114 7.19 -5.60 -8.15
N LEU A 115 7.70 -6.50 -8.99
CA LEU A 115 6.86 -7.34 -9.84
C LEU A 115 5.98 -8.27 -8.99
N GLN A 116 6.54 -8.90 -7.96
CA GLN A 116 5.80 -9.72 -7.01
C GLN A 116 4.67 -8.90 -6.37
N SER A 117 4.98 -7.74 -5.79
CA SER A 117 3.99 -6.87 -5.17
C SER A 117 2.89 -6.40 -6.14
N LEU A 118 3.23 -6.16 -7.41
CA LEU A 118 2.27 -5.76 -8.43
C LEU A 118 1.33 -6.90 -8.81
N LEU A 119 1.89 -8.09 -9.04
CA LEU A 119 1.14 -9.30 -9.42
C LEU A 119 0.30 -9.85 -8.26
N SER A 120 0.72 -9.59 -7.02
CA SER A 120 -0.04 -9.88 -5.79
C SER A 120 -1.26 -8.98 -5.60
N HIS A 121 -1.42 -7.89 -6.37
CA HIS A 121 -2.45 -6.92 -6.09
C HIS A 121 -3.81 -7.36 -6.71
N PRO A 122 -4.86 -7.51 -5.89
CA PRO A 122 -6.12 -8.12 -6.32
C PRO A 122 -6.90 -7.34 -7.40
N LEU A 123 -6.60 -6.06 -7.62
CA LEU A 123 -7.18 -5.29 -8.74
C LEU A 123 -6.66 -5.74 -10.11
N PHE A 124 -5.50 -6.41 -10.15
CA PHE A 124 -4.93 -6.92 -11.39
C PHE A 124 -5.33 -8.37 -11.67
N THR A 125 -6.12 -9.01 -10.81
CA THR A 125 -6.52 -10.42 -10.98
C THR A 125 -7.14 -10.70 -12.34
N SER A 126 -8.00 -9.80 -12.82
CA SER A 126 -8.65 -9.91 -14.15
C SER A 126 -7.75 -9.52 -15.33
N HIS A 127 -6.56 -8.98 -15.06
CA HIS A 127 -5.64 -8.42 -16.04
C HIS A 127 -4.32 -9.20 -16.13
N ILE A 128 -4.14 -10.24 -15.31
CA ILE A 128 -2.98 -11.13 -15.35
C ILE A 128 -3.37 -12.37 -16.14
N SER A 129 -2.83 -12.52 -17.35
CA SER A 129 -2.89 -13.76 -18.13
C SER A 129 -1.54 -14.46 -17.99
N PHE A 130 -1.52 -15.58 -17.27
CA PHE A 130 -0.37 -16.48 -17.28
C PHE A 130 -0.59 -17.51 -18.39
N ILE A 131 0.19 -17.39 -19.46
CA ILE A 131 0.26 -18.39 -20.53
C ILE A 131 1.57 -19.16 -20.29
N PRO A 132 1.50 -20.45 -19.92
CA PRO A 132 2.67 -21.25 -19.56
C PRO A 132 3.63 -21.49 -20.74
#